data_AF-A0A223PA74-F1
#
_entry.id   AF-A0A223PA74-F1
#
_cell.length_a   1.000
_cell.length_b   1.000
_cell.length_c   1.000
_cell.angle_alpha   90.00
_cell.angle_beta   90.00
_cell.angle_gamma   90.00
#
_symmetry.space_group_name_H-M   'P 1'
#
loop_
_entity.id
_entity.type
_entity.pdbx_description
1 polymer ?
#
loop_
_entity_poly.entity_id
_entity_poly.type
_entity_poly.pdbx_seq_one_letter_code
_entity_poly.pdbx_strand_id
1 'polypeptide(L)'
;MSLHDTPIQSAASQNPASLDHLVINTHYDIDAAQSLLAGLGFTITPRGYHTLGSVNHLIVLAGGYLELIGQPRGSDKVRQEILDSPVGIDGLVYAVEDVQACHDEWGAMGLKTTPVQHFSRPVDVDGKAIDARFSTVRLLPGQFAAGRVYACRHLTPELVWRPEWMAHPNGVHGISGMLVVDKNPALATDDYGRMGRWGTDFSLEFTDTDSLPGRFGELAGYAPQREAFFAAIRFCGGDRKDIADRARSLGLPMREDAGRLTLALPAFQVLLEFAG
;
A
#
# COMPACT_ATOMS: atom_id res chain seq x y z
N MET A 1 -38.28 15.19 33.82
CA MET A 1 -38.02 15.49 32.40
C MET A 1 -36.64 14.94 32.09
N SER A 2 -36.57 13.66 31.71
CA SER A 2 -35.31 12.92 31.57
C SER A 2 -34.91 12.94 30.10
N LEU A 3 -33.85 13.68 29.78
CA LEU A 3 -33.24 13.67 28.45
C LEU A 3 -32.57 12.30 28.26
N HIS A 4 -33.06 11.55 27.29
CA HIS A 4 -32.38 10.36 26.79
C HIS A 4 -31.34 10.84 25.78
N ASP A 5 -30.06 10.65 26.10
CA ASP A 5 -28.97 10.74 25.14
C ASP A 5 -29.05 9.52 24.22
N THR A 6 -29.57 9.74 23.01
CA THR A 6 -29.50 8.76 21.93
C THR A 6 -28.06 8.74 21.40
N PRO A 7 -27.40 7.57 21.29
CA PRO A 7 -26.07 7.50 20.69
C PRO A 7 -26.15 7.95 19.23
N ILE A 8 -25.28 8.88 18.83
CA ILE A 8 -25.08 9.22 17.42
C ILE A 8 -24.48 7.98 16.76
N GLN A 9 -25.33 7.22 16.08
CA GLN A 9 -24.91 6.16 15.18
C GLN A 9 -24.31 6.87 13.96
N SER A 10 -22.98 6.98 13.92
CA SER A 10 -22.25 7.41 12.73
C SER A 10 -22.65 6.48 11.58
N ALA A 11 -23.37 7.04 10.60
CA ALA A 11 -23.62 6.35 9.36
C ALA A 11 -22.26 6.22 8.66
N ALA A 12 -21.68 5.01 8.68
CA ALA A 12 -20.61 4.68 7.75
C ALA A 12 -21.07 5.06 6.33
N SER A 13 -20.16 5.58 5.51
CA SER A 13 -20.42 5.89 4.10
C SER A 13 -21.18 4.72 3.46
N GLN A 14 -22.32 4.99 2.82
CA GLN A 14 -23.15 3.95 2.19
C GLN A 14 -22.43 3.23 1.03
N ASN A 15 -21.34 3.81 0.53
CA ASN A 15 -20.48 3.21 -0.49
C ASN A 15 -19.34 2.41 0.14
N PRO A 16 -19.00 1.24 -0.44
CA PRO A 16 -17.82 0.49 -0.02
C PRO A 16 -16.54 1.32 -0.18
N ALA A 17 -15.57 1.08 0.69
CA ALA A 17 -14.24 1.63 0.57
C ALA A 17 -13.54 1.11 -0.69
N SER A 18 -12.74 1.97 -1.31
CA SER A 18 -11.93 1.67 -2.49
C SER A 18 -10.45 1.84 -2.17
N LEU A 19 -9.62 0.92 -2.66
CA LEU A 19 -8.16 1.05 -2.57
C LEU A 19 -7.70 2.16 -3.51
N ASP A 20 -6.82 3.06 -3.05
CA ASP A 20 -6.01 3.91 -3.93
C ASP A 20 -4.69 3.21 -4.25
N HIS A 21 -3.94 2.88 -3.20
CA HIS A 21 -2.66 2.19 -3.31
C HIS A 21 -2.20 1.59 -1.99
N LEU A 22 -1.20 0.72 -2.11
CA LEU A 22 -0.35 0.28 -1.00
C LEU A 22 1.04 0.90 -1.16
N VAL A 23 1.76 1.06 -0.06
CA VAL A 23 3.11 1.66 -0.07
C VAL A 23 4.12 0.67 0.49
N ILE A 24 5.24 0.51 -0.22
CA ILE A 24 6.46 -0.11 0.28
C ILE A 24 7.49 0.98 0.51
N ASN A 25 7.90 1.14 1.76
CA ASN A 25 8.97 2.02 2.14
C ASN A 25 10.33 1.33 1.98
N THR A 26 11.14 1.92 1.11
CA THR A 26 12.46 1.43 0.72
C THR A 26 13.59 2.16 1.46
N HIS A 27 13.25 3.11 2.35
CA HIS A 27 14.19 4.07 2.94
C HIS A 27 15.08 4.70 1.87
N TYR A 28 16.34 4.28 1.76
CA TYR A 28 17.31 4.84 0.83
C TYR A 28 17.56 3.97 -0.40
N ASP A 29 16.91 2.79 -0.49
CA ASP A 29 17.26 1.73 -1.44
C ASP A 29 16.21 1.57 -2.56
N ILE A 30 15.64 2.69 -2.98
CA ILE A 30 14.58 2.73 -4.00
C ILE A 30 15.06 2.18 -5.37
N ASP A 31 16.32 2.39 -5.73
CA ASP A 31 16.95 1.83 -6.94
C ASP A 31 17.00 0.28 -6.90
N ALA A 32 17.27 -0.28 -5.72
CA ALA A 32 17.29 -1.72 -5.53
C ALA A 32 15.86 -2.30 -5.61
N ALA A 33 14.88 -1.61 -5.01
CA ALA A 33 13.47 -2.00 -5.09
C ALA A 33 12.94 -1.96 -6.53
N GLN A 34 13.26 -0.89 -7.27
CA GLN A 34 12.93 -0.75 -8.69
C GLN A 34 13.49 -1.94 -9.48
N SER A 35 14.79 -2.20 -9.34
CA SER A 35 15.48 -3.27 -10.08
C SER A 35 14.90 -4.65 -9.76
N LEU A 36 14.59 -4.89 -8.49
CA LEU A 36 14.03 -6.16 -8.01
C LEU A 36 12.63 -6.41 -8.60
N LEU A 37 11.72 -5.44 -8.52
CA LEU A 37 10.36 -5.61 -9.03
C LEU A 37 10.29 -5.59 -10.55
N ALA A 38 11.16 -4.82 -11.22
CA ALA A 38 11.32 -4.93 -12.67
C ALA A 38 11.81 -6.33 -13.09
N GLY A 39 12.74 -6.92 -12.35
CA GLY A 39 13.21 -8.29 -12.57
C GLY A 39 12.11 -9.33 -12.44
N LEU A 40 11.16 -9.12 -11.52
CA LEU A 40 9.94 -9.92 -11.36
C LEU A 40 8.88 -9.68 -12.46
N GLY A 41 9.20 -8.85 -13.46
CA GLY A 41 8.36 -8.62 -14.63
C GLY A 41 7.26 -7.59 -14.42
N PHE A 42 7.37 -6.72 -13.40
CA PHE A 42 6.52 -5.54 -13.30
C PHE A 42 7.06 -4.39 -14.16
N THR A 43 6.19 -3.75 -14.93
CA THR A 43 6.45 -2.41 -15.46
C THR A 43 6.50 -1.39 -14.32
N ILE A 44 7.59 -0.63 -14.24
CA ILE A 44 7.85 0.38 -13.22
C ILE A 44 7.86 1.77 -13.87
N THR A 45 7.16 2.75 -13.29
CA THR A 45 7.21 4.13 -13.81
C THR A 45 8.60 4.75 -13.68
N PRO A 46 8.92 5.81 -14.45
CA PRO A 46 10.07 6.66 -14.14
C PRO A 46 10.02 7.18 -12.70
N ARG A 47 11.19 7.56 -12.17
CA ARG A 47 11.30 8.10 -10.80
C ARG A 47 10.55 9.41 -10.69
N GLY A 48 9.57 9.46 -9.78
CA GLY A 48 8.92 10.68 -9.36
C GLY A 48 9.70 11.39 -8.25
N TYR A 49 9.67 12.71 -8.26
CA TYR A 49 10.25 13.56 -7.21
C TYR A 49 9.12 14.40 -6.62
N HIS A 50 8.75 14.10 -5.38
CA HIS A 50 7.70 14.85 -4.69
C HIS A 50 8.22 16.22 -4.27
N THR A 51 7.37 17.24 -4.38
CA THR A 51 7.69 18.60 -3.89
C THR A 51 8.04 18.64 -2.40
N LEU A 52 7.57 17.65 -1.63
CA LEU A 52 7.85 17.45 -0.21
C LEU A 52 9.27 16.91 0.07
N GLY A 53 9.94 16.26 -0.89
CA GLY A 53 11.34 15.80 -0.76
C GLY A 53 11.58 14.29 -0.82
N SER A 54 10.54 13.47 -0.98
CA SER A 54 10.69 12.03 -1.23
C SER A 54 10.74 11.70 -2.72
N VAL A 55 11.19 10.49 -3.04
CA VAL A 55 11.14 9.92 -4.38
C VAL A 55 10.22 8.71 -4.41
N ASN A 56 9.63 8.43 -5.57
CA ASN A 56 8.86 7.21 -5.76
C ASN A 56 9.04 6.55 -7.14
N HIS A 57 8.65 5.29 -7.19
CA HIS A 57 8.26 4.59 -8.41
C HIS A 57 6.88 3.96 -8.19
N LEU A 58 6.09 3.85 -9.25
CA LEU A 58 4.78 3.19 -9.18
C LEU A 58 4.79 1.91 -10.01
N ILE A 59 4.03 0.92 -9.53
CA ILE A 59 3.51 -0.20 -10.31
C ILE A 59 2.02 0.04 -10.46
N VAL A 60 1.62 0.55 -11.63
CA VAL A 60 0.26 1.03 -11.88
C VAL A 60 -0.62 -0.14 -12.30
N LEU A 61 -1.69 -0.41 -11.57
CA LEU A 61 -2.56 -1.57 -11.78
C LEU A 61 -4.02 -1.11 -12.01
N ALA A 62 -4.89 -2.04 -12.41
CA ALA A 62 -6.31 -1.75 -12.41
C ALA A 62 -6.81 -1.55 -10.97
N GLY A 63 -7.56 -0.47 -10.73
CA GLY A 63 -8.15 -0.16 -9.44
C GLY A 63 -7.20 0.42 -8.39
N GLY A 64 -5.89 0.53 -8.65
CA GLY A 64 -4.92 1.13 -7.72
C GLY A 64 -3.47 0.99 -8.18
N TYR A 65 -2.52 1.20 -7.29
CA TYR A 65 -1.10 0.98 -7.57
C TYR A 65 -0.33 0.50 -6.34
N LEU A 66 0.91 0.04 -6.56
CA LEU A 66 1.90 -0.15 -5.50
C LEU A 66 2.95 0.97 -5.62
N GLU A 67 3.07 1.78 -4.57
CA GLU A 67 4.09 2.83 -4.48
C GLU A 67 5.35 2.29 -3.81
N LEU A 68 6.48 2.39 -4.50
CA LEU A 68 7.80 2.28 -3.87
C LEU A 68 8.22 3.69 -3.46
N ILE A 69 8.30 3.98 -2.16
CA ILE A 69 8.69 5.30 -1.66
C ILE A 69 10.06 5.25 -0.99
N GLY A 70 10.84 6.33 -1.13
CA GLY A 70 12.13 6.46 -0.47
C GLY A 70 12.55 7.91 -0.22
N GLN A 71 13.58 8.05 0.61
CA GLN A 71 14.31 9.29 0.84
C GLN A 71 15.52 9.33 -0.11
N PRO A 72 15.65 10.34 -0.98
CA PRO A 72 16.86 10.50 -1.78
C PRO A 72 18.07 10.78 -0.89
N ARG A 73 19.17 10.05 -1.12
CA ARG A 73 20.45 10.25 -0.43
C ARG A 73 21.00 11.64 -0.77
N GLY A 74 21.51 12.35 0.24
CA GLY A 74 22.12 13.67 0.07
C GLY A 74 21.14 14.83 -0.21
N SER A 75 19.84 14.62 -0.05
CA SER A 75 18.85 15.71 -0.13
C SER A 75 18.84 16.55 1.15
N ASP A 76 18.83 17.88 1.01
CA ASP A 76 18.65 18.83 2.11
C ASP A 76 17.20 18.84 2.64
N LYS A 77 16.26 18.27 1.87
CA LYS A 77 14.87 18.07 2.28
C LYS A 77 14.68 16.64 2.77
N VAL A 78 14.86 16.44 4.07
CA VAL A 78 14.68 15.14 4.72
C VAL A 78 13.21 14.96 5.14
N ARG A 79 12.58 13.91 4.61
CA ARG A 79 11.26 13.43 5.03
C ARG A 79 11.45 12.48 6.22
N GLN A 80 11.62 13.05 7.42
CA GLN A 80 11.90 12.27 8.63
C GLN A 80 10.85 11.18 8.87
N GLU A 81 9.59 11.42 8.51
CA GLU A 81 8.52 10.44 8.65
C GLU A 81 8.70 9.18 7.80
N ILE A 82 9.45 9.25 6.68
CA ILE A 82 9.79 8.07 5.88
C ILE A 82 10.86 7.26 6.61
N LEU A 83 11.82 7.94 7.24
CA LEU A 83 12.92 7.30 7.96
C LEU A 83 12.45 6.70 9.30
N ASP A 84 11.47 7.34 9.94
CA ASP A 84 10.86 6.86 11.19
C ASP A 84 9.89 5.69 10.96
N SER A 85 9.39 5.53 9.73
CA SER A 85 8.52 4.41 9.35
C SER A 85 9.37 3.17 9.04
N PRO A 86 8.89 1.95 9.32
CA PRO A 86 9.66 0.74 9.04
C PRO A 86 9.88 0.55 7.52
N VAL A 87 10.95 -0.15 7.16
CA VAL A 87 11.11 -0.72 5.81
C VAL A 87 10.03 -1.78 5.59
N GLY A 88 9.50 -1.84 4.37
CA GLY A 88 8.48 -2.80 3.95
C GLY A 88 7.12 -2.15 3.70
N ILE A 89 6.06 -2.94 3.74
CA ILE A 89 4.71 -2.42 3.51
C ILE A 89 4.36 -1.49 4.68
N ASP A 90 4.16 -0.21 4.40
CA ASP A 90 4.04 0.81 5.45
C ASP A 90 2.85 1.77 5.25
N GLY A 91 2.08 1.58 4.18
CA GLY A 91 0.95 2.43 3.84
C GLY A 91 -0.22 1.66 3.24
N LEU A 92 -1.41 1.93 3.78
CA LEU A 92 -2.70 1.59 3.19
C LEU A 92 -3.45 2.88 2.86
N VAL A 93 -3.82 3.06 1.60
CA VAL A 93 -4.43 4.32 1.15
C VAL A 93 -5.81 4.07 0.55
N TYR A 94 -6.78 4.82 1.05
CA TYR A 94 -8.17 4.84 0.61
C TYR A 94 -8.32 5.85 -0.53
N ALA A 95 -8.98 5.45 -1.61
CA ALA A 95 -9.38 6.36 -2.67
C ALA A 95 -10.64 7.12 -2.24
N VAL A 96 -10.60 8.45 -2.31
CA VAL A 96 -11.73 9.31 -1.94
C VAL A 96 -11.99 10.39 -2.98
N GLU A 97 -13.26 10.76 -3.15
CA GLU A 97 -13.64 11.90 -4.00
C GLU A 97 -13.48 13.23 -3.26
N ASP A 98 -13.59 13.24 -1.94
CA ASP A 98 -13.44 14.44 -1.11
C ASP A 98 -12.59 14.14 0.14
N VAL A 99 -11.39 14.69 0.16
CA VAL A 99 -10.42 14.50 1.24
C VAL A 99 -10.82 15.28 2.50
N GLN A 100 -11.51 16.41 2.34
CA GLN A 100 -11.99 17.20 3.48
C GLN A 100 -13.16 16.48 4.16
N ALA A 101 -14.09 15.93 3.38
CA ALA A 101 -15.16 15.10 3.94
C ALA A 101 -14.59 13.89 4.69
N CYS A 102 -13.61 13.19 4.11
CA CYS A 102 -12.93 12.07 4.78
C CYS A 102 -12.22 12.50 6.08
N HIS A 103 -11.53 13.65 6.08
CA HIS A 103 -10.92 14.22 7.28
C HIS A 103 -11.96 14.43 8.39
N ASP A 104 -13.10 15.01 8.07
CA ASP A 104 -14.16 15.33 9.03
C ASP A 104 -14.86 14.05 9.54
N GLU A 105 -15.10 13.07 8.66
CA GLU A 105 -15.65 11.76 9.00
C GLU A 105 -14.72 10.99 9.95
N TRP A 106 -13.43 10.90 9.64
CA TRP A 106 -12.45 10.27 10.53
C TRP A 106 -12.36 10.99 11.87
N GLY A 107 -12.43 12.33 11.88
CA GLY A 107 -12.52 13.12 13.11
C GLY A 107 -13.75 12.76 13.96
N ALA A 108 -14.92 12.62 13.32
CA ALA A 108 -16.16 12.21 13.99
C ALA A 108 -16.09 10.78 14.56
N MET A 109 -15.24 9.92 14.00
CA MET A 109 -14.95 8.58 14.53
C MET A 109 -13.97 8.59 15.72
N GLY A 110 -13.44 9.76 16.10
CA GLY A 110 -12.44 9.92 17.15
C GLY A 110 -11.00 9.70 16.69
N LEU A 111 -10.78 9.55 15.37
CA LEU A 111 -9.44 9.44 14.80
C LEU A 111 -8.83 10.84 14.69
N LYS A 112 -7.51 10.90 14.86
CA LYS A 112 -6.71 12.13 14.73
C LYS A 112 -5.97 12.08 13.41
N THR A 113 -6.11 13.14 12.64
CA THR A 113 -5.55 13.30 11.31
C THR A 113 -4.51 14.43 11.29
N THR A 114 -3.64 14.41 10.28
CA THR A 114 -2.96 15.63 9.84
C THR A 114 -3.95 16.59 9.20
N PRO A 115 -3.62 17.89 9.06
CA PRO A 115 -4.32 18.75 8.12
C PRO A 115 -4.29 18.15 6.71
N VAL A 116 -5.28 18.51 5.88
CA VAL A 116 -5.28 18.16 4.46
C VAL A 116 -4.03 18.74 3.79
N GLN A 117 -3.32 17.90 3.04
CA GLN A 117 -2.09 18.26 2.34
C GLN A 117 -2.32 18.21 0.83
N HIS A 118 -1.81 19.22 0.14
CA HIS A 118 -1.78 19.27 -1.33
C HIS A 118 -0.33 19.25 -1.81
N PHE A 119 -0.03 18.38 -2.75
CA PHE A 119 1.30 18.28 -3.34
C PHE A 119 1.24 17.78 -4.77
N SER A 120 2.39 17.84 -5.44
CA SER A 120 2.54 17.37 -6.81
C SER A 120 3.85 16.61 -7.01
N ARG A 121 3.92 15.90 -8.13
CA ARG A 121 5.16 15.44 -8.74
C ARG A 121 5.09 15.67 -10.25
N PRO A 122 6.18 16.12 -10.89
CA PRO A 122 6.20 16.27 -12.34
C PRO A 122 6.17 14.89 -13.01
N VAL A 123 5.49 14.83 -14.15
CA VAL A 123 5.41 13.69 -15.06
C VAL A 123 5.82 14.16 -16.44
N ASP A 124 6.72 13.42 -17.09
CA ASP A 124 7.06 13.70 -18.49
C ASP A 124 5.93 13.21 -19.41
N VAL A 125 5.37 14.14 -20.19
CA VAL A 125 4.38 13.91 -21.23
C VAL A 125 4.93 14.51 -22.51
N ASP A 126 5.41 13.66 -23.42
CA ASP A 126 5.98 14.06 -24.71
C ASP A 126 7.09 15.12 -24.57
N GLY A 127 7.97 14.95 -23.58
CA GLY A 127 9.08 15.87 -23.30
C GLY A 127 8.70 17.11 -22.51
N LYS A 128 7.45 17.20 -22.02
CA LYS A 128 6.97 18.30 -21.17
C LYS A 128 6.69 17.80 -19.76
N ALA A 129 7.20 18.52 -18.76
CA ALA A 129 6.85 18.28 -17.37
C ALA A 129 5.44 18.80 -17.08
N ILE A 130 4.52 17.90 -16.73
CA ILE A 130 3.17 18.21 -16.27
C ILE A 130 2.99 17.67 -14.85
N ASP A 131 2.46 18.47 -13.94
CA ASP A 131 2.29 18.09 -12.55
C ASP A 131 1.11 17.13 -12.35
N ALA A 132 1.41 15.90 -11.92
CA ALA A 132 0.43 15.06 -11.25
C ALA A 132 0.16 15.63 -9.85
N ARG A 133 -1.12 15.92 -9.53
CA ARG A 133 -1.53 16.64 -8.32
C ARG A 133 -2.44 15.79 -7.43
N PHE A 134 -2.21 15.89 -6.13
CA PHE A 134 -2.87 15.06 -5.12
C PHE A 134 -3.34 15.91 -3.94
N SER A 135 -4.43 15.47 -3.32
CA SER A 135 -4.85 15.93 -2.00
C SER A 135 -4.88 14.71 -1.08
N THR A 136 -4.35 14.82 0.12
CA THR A 136 -4.28 13.70 1.06
C THR A 136 -4.59 14.13 2.49
N VAL A 137 -5.13 13.19 3.26
CA VAL A 137 -5.21 13.28 4.73
C VAL A 137 -4.65 11.97 5.30
N ARG A 138 -3.86 12.07 6.37
CA ARG A 138 -3.21 10.93 7.01
C ARG A 138 -3.63 10.83 8.46
N LEU A 139 -3.83 9.62 8.97
CA LEU A 139 -3.93 9.41 10.42
C LEU A 139 -2.61 9.70 11.13
N LEU A 140 -2.66 10.28 12.33
CA LEU A 140 -1.45 10.46 13.14
C LEU A 140 -0.86 9.08 13.53
N PRO A 141 0.48 8.98 13.68
CA PRO A 141 1.13 7.72 14.08
C PRO A 141 0.56 7.15 15.39
N GLY A 142 0.53 5.81 15.49
CA GLY A 142 0.08 5.09 16.69
C GLY A 142 -1.43 4.81 16.76
N GLN A 143 -2.22 5.29 15.81
CA GLN A 143 -3.65 4.95 15.68
C GLN A 143 -3.84 3.50 15.18
N PHE A 144 -2.99 3.09 14.24
CA PHE A 144 -2.92 1.74 13.69
C PHE A 144 -1.49 1.25 13.78
N ALA A 145 -1.26 0.19 14.55
CA ALA A 145 0.10 -0.27 14.87
C ALA A 145 0.82 -0.90 13.67
N ALA A 146 0.06 -1.47 12.72
CA ALA A 146 0.62 -2.16 11.57
C ALA A 146 1.33 -1.24 10.58
N GLY A 147 0.84 -0.01 10.40
CA GLY A 147 1.39 0.93 9.44
C GLY A 147 0.56 2.19 9.30
N ARG A 148 0.92 3.03 8.34
CA ARG A 148 0.27 4.32 8.12
C ARG A 148 -1.01 4.12 7.30
N VAL A 149 -2.03 4.92 7.60
CA VAL A 149 -3.32 4.91 6.89
C VAL A 149 -3.64 6.32 6.38
N TYR A 150 -4.06 6.40 5.12
CA TYR A 150 -4.28 7.64 4.38
C TYR A 150 -5.54 7.59 3.55
N ALA A 151 -6.07 8.76 3.21
CA ALA A 151 -6.99 8.91 2.10
C ALA A 151 -6.36 9.84 1.06
N CYS A 152 -6.57 9.52 -0.21
CA CYS A 152 -6.02 10.24 -1.35
C CYS A 152 -7.10 10.56 -2.37
N ARG A 153 -7.08 11.80 -2.86
CA ARG A 153 -7.77 12.20 -4.09
C ARG A 153 -6.74 12.61 -5.12
N HIS A 154 -6.81 11.97 -6.28
CA HIS A 154 -6.08 12.37 -7.47
C HIS A 154 -6.82 13.51 -8.17
N LEU A 155 -6.15 14.64 -8.40
CA LEU A 155 -6.72 15.78 -9.12
C LEU A 155 -6.42 15.74 -10.63
N THR A 156 -5.49 14.88 -11.03
CA THR A 156 -5.06 14.63 -12.42
C THR A 156 -4.78 13.13 -12.60
N PRO A 157 -5.79 12.25 -12.40
CA PRO A 157 -5.62 10.80 -12.48
C PRO A 157 -5.08 10.32 -13.84
N GLU A 158 -5.37 11.04 -14.92
CA GLU A 158 -4.87 10.77 -16.27
C GLU A 158 -3.33 10.81 -16.38
N LEU A 159 -2.64 11.45 -15.44
CA LEU A 159 -1.17 11.48 -15.36
C LEU A 159 -0.59 10.33 -14.54
N VAL A 160 -1.43 9.51 -13.90
CA VAL A 160 -1.03 8.35 -13.09
C VAL A 160 -1.40 7.05 -13.80
N TRP A 161 -2.66 6.92 -14.23
CA TRP A 161 -3.17 5.73 -14.93
C TRP A 161 -3.00 5.85 -16.44
N ARG A 162 -1.75 5.79 -16.88
CA ARG A 162 -1.39 5.82 -18.31
C ARG A 162 -1.26 4.40 -18.87
N PRO A 163 -1.81 4.11 -20.07
CA PRO A 163 -1.83 2.75 -20.63
C PRO A 163 -0.46 2.07 -20.70
N GLU A 164 0.60 2.80 -21.02
CA GLU A 164 1.97 2.32 -21.12
C GLU A 164 2.56 1.83 -19.78
N TRP A 165 1.96 2.17 -18.64
CA TRP A 165 2.40 1.75 -17.31
C TRP A 165 1.54 0.64 -16.70
N MET A 166 0.38 0.33 -17.31
CA MET A 166 -0.61 -0.62 -16.77
C MET A 166 -0.43 -2.06 -17.29
N ALA A 167 0.38 -2.26 -18.33
CA ALA A 167 0.68 -3.59 -18.85
C ALA A 167 1.96 -4.12 -18.21
N HIS A 168 1.87 -5.27 -17.51
CA HIS A 168 3.02 -5.90 -16.87
C HIS A 168 3.41 -7.20 -17.61
N PRO A 169 4.69 -7.38 -17.98
CA PRO A 169 5.19 -8.62 -18.60
C PRO A 169 4.84 -9.89 -17.82
N ASN A 170 4.79 -9.81 -16.49
CA ASN A 170 4.44 -10.94 -15.64
C ASN A 170 2.93 -11.27 -15.60
N GLY A 171 2.08 -10.48 -16.26
CA GLY A 171 0.63 -10.71 -16.36
C GLY A 171 -0.19 -10.29 -15.14
N VAL A 172 0.41 -9.70 -14.12
CA VAL A 172 -0.33 -9.12 -12.99
C VAL A 172 -1.11 -7.90 -13.46
N HIS A 173 -2.34 -7.72 -12.98
CA HIS A 173 -3.19 -6.61 -13.42
C HIS A 173 -3.99 -5.92 -12.29
N GLY A 174 -3.88 -6.38 -11.04
CA GLY A 174 -4.63 -5.80 -9.92
C GLY A 174 -4.05 -6.20 -8.55
N ILE A 175 -4.50 -5.52 -7.50
CA ILE A 175 -4.24 -5.87 -6.10
C ILE A 175 -5.56 -6.37 -5.50
N SER A 176 -5.61 -7.62 -5.04
CA SER A 176 -6.81 -8.25 -4.47
C SER A 176 -6.86 -8.22 -2.95
N GLY A 177 -5.74 -7.96 -2.29
CA GLY A 177 -5.76 -7.86 -0.84
C GLY A 177 -4.42 -7.62 -0.18
N MET A 178 -4.48 -7.42 1.13
CA MET A 178 -3.32 -7.30 2.00
C MET A 178 -3.55 -8.06 3.30
N LEU A 179 -2.51 -8.75 3.78
CA LEU A 179 -2.52 -9.40 5.09
C LEU A 179 -1.96 -8.45 6.14
N VAL A 180 -2.73 -8.21 7.18
CA VAL A 180 -2.35 -7.47 8.38
C VAL A 180 -2.08 -8.47 9.50
N VAL A 181 -0.95 -8.29 10.17
CA VAL A 181 -0.60 -9.04 11.38
C VAL A 181 -0.80 -8.12 12.57
N ASP A 182 -1.47 -8.62 13.60
CA ASP A 182 -1.65 -7.94 14.87
C ASP A 182 -1.75 -8.97 16.02
N LYS A 183 -1.32 -8.60 17.22
CA LYS A 183 -1.48 -9.44 18.42
C LYS A 183 -2.94 -9.69 18.79
N ASN A 184 -3.86 -8.84 18.34
CA ASN A 184 -5.30 -9.04 18.47
C ASN A 184 -5.99 -8.88 17.10
N PRO A 185 -5.97 -9.93 16.25
CA PRO A 185 -6.50 -9.85 14.88
C PRO A 185 -7.98 -9.48 14.82
N ALA A 186 -8.77 -9.90 15.81
CA ALA A 186 -10.19 -9.58 15.88
C ALA A 186 -10.42 -8.09 16.14
N LEU A 187 -9.70 -7.50 17.10
CA LEU A 187 -9.78 -6.06 17.35
C LEU A 187 -9.29 -5.25 16.15
N ALA A 188 -8.19 -5.66 15.51
CA ALA A 188 -7.74 -5.02 14.28
C ALA A 188 -8.81 -5.09 13.17
N THR A 189 -9.46 -6.24 13.00
CA THR A 189 -10.56 -6.39 12.03
C THR A 189 -11.67 -5.36 12.27
N ASP A 190 -12.08 -5.19 13.52
CA ASP A 190 -13.11 -4.22 13.90
C ASP A 190 -12.65 -2.78 13.66
N ASP A 191 -11.42 -2.42 14.07
CA ASP A 191 -10.88 -1.08 13.93
C ASP A 191 -10.73 -0.65 12.46
N TYR A 192 -10.17 -1.51 11.61
CA TYR A 192 -10.11 -1.25 10.16
C TYR A 192 -11.52 -1.25 9.52
N GLY A 193 -12.42 -2.12 9.98
CA GLY A 193 -13.79 -2.19 9.48
C GLY A 193 -14.61 -0.93 9.75
N ARG A 194 -14.32 -0.21 10.85
CA ARG A 194 -14.95 1.09 11.17
C ARG A 194 -14.56 2.20 10.19
N MET A 195 -13.42 2.08 9.51
CA MET A 195 -12.98 3.05 8.50
C MET A 195 -13.66 2.87 7.14
N GLY A 196 -14.50 1.84 6.99
CA GLY A 196 -15.20 1.51 5.76
C GLY A 196 -14.99 0.06 5.38
N ARG A 197 -16.05 -0.60 4.91
CA ARG A 197 -15.98 -1.97 4.40
C ARG A 197 -15.53 -1.95 2.95
N TRP A 198 -14.52 -2.76 2.63
CA TRP A 198 -14.01 -2.88 1.27
C TRP A 198 -15.06 -3.49 0.33
N GLY A 199 -14.98 -3.10 -0.94
CA GLY A 199 -15.74 -3.75 -2.02
C GLY A 199 -15.28 -5.20 -2.27
N THR A 200 -15.79 -5.82 -3.33
CA THR A 200 -15.43 -7.20 -3.69
C THR A 200 -14.02 -7.36 -4.26
N ASP A 201 -13.42 -6.26 -4.70
CA ASP A 201 -12.20 -6.29 -5.50
C ASP A 201 -10.93 -6.23 -4.66
N PHE A 202 -11.05 -5.86 -3.38
CA PHE A 202 -9.95 -5.79 -2.43
C PHE A 202 -10.38 -6.26 -1.04
N SER A 203 -9.50 -6.94 -0.31
CA SER A 203 -9.78 -7.39 1.05
C SER A 203 -8.59 -7.18 1.99
N LEU A 204 -8.88 -6.86 3.25
CA LEU A 204 -7.92 -6.98 4.34
C LEU A 204 -8.18 -8.28 5.07
N GLU A 205 -7.12 -9.07 5.23
CA GLU A 205 -7.12 -10.26 6.08
C GLU A 205 -6.29 -9.98 7.33
N PHE A 206 -6.69 -10.58 8.44
CA PHE A 206 -6.07 -10.35 9.73
C PHE A 206 -5.61 -11.69 10.32
N THR A 207 -4.40 -11.71 10.87
CA THR A 207 -3.84 -12.88 11.53
C THR A 207 -2.88 -12.46 12.64
N ASP A 208 -2.47 -13.40 13.48
CA ASP A 208 -1.42 -13.19 14.48
C ASP A 208 -0.07 -13.73 13.98
N THR A 209 1.00 -13.36 14.67
CA THR A 209 2.36 -13.77 14.33
C THR A 209 2.53 -15.29 14.38
N ASP A 210 1.88 -15.96 15.32
CA ASP A 210 2.00 -17.42 15.54
C ASP A 210 1.36 -18.23 14.39
N SER A 211 0.37 -17.65 13.72
CA SER A 211 -0.33 -18.27 12.59
C SER A 211 0.38 -18.09 11.23
N LEU A 212 1.32 -17.12 11.12
CA LEU A 212 2.03 -16.85 9.86
C LEU A 212 2.76 -18.06 9.28
N PRO A 213 3.52 -18.87 10.05
CA PRO A 213 4.19 -20.06 9.51
C PRO A 213 3.21 -21.08 8.93
N GLY A 214 1.98 -21.16 9.46
CA GLY A 214 0.94 -22.04 8.91
C GLY A 214 0.56 -21.66 7.47
N ARG A 215 0.56 -20.36 7.14
CA ARG A 215 0.26 -19.84 5.81
C ARG A 215 1.47 -19.84 4.88
N PHE A 216 2.61 -19.36 5.37
CA PHE A 216 3.77 -19.05 4.52
C PHE A 216 4.93 -20.04 4.67
N GLY A 217 4.87 -20.99 5.60
CA GLY A 217 5.97 -21.89 5.92
C GLY A 217 7.21 -21.10 6.35
N GLU A 218 8.38 -21.51 5.84
CA GLU A 218 9.66 -20.84 6.13
C GLU A 218 9.70 -19.37 5.66
N LEU A 219 8.87 -18.99 4.67
CA LEU A 219 8.83 -17.61 4.19
C LEU A 219 8.36 -16.63 5.27
N ALA A 220 7.62 -17.10 6.29
CA ALA A 220 7.24 -16.28 7.44
C ALA A 220 8.45 -15.65 8.15
N GLY A 221 9.62 -16.28 8.09
CA GLY A 221 10.87 -15.75 8.66
C GLY A 221 11.39 -14.48 7.98
N TYR A 222 10.90 -14.15 6.78
CA TYR A 222 11.23 -12.90 6.08
C TYR A 222 10.25 -11.76 6.36
N ALA A 223 9.15 -12.02 7.08
CA ALA A 223 8.22 -10.99 7.48
C ALA A 223 8.80 -10.12 8.62
N PRO A 224 8.29 -8.89 8.83
CA PRO A 224 8.71 -8.04 9.94
C PRO A 224 8.58 -8.72 11.29
N GLN A 225 9.59 -8.57 12.15
CA GLN A 225 9.59 -9.14 13.50
C GLN A 225 9.03 -8.11 14.49
N ARG A 226 7.72 -7.83 14.42
CA ARG A 226 7.00 -6.85 15.27
C ARG A 226 5.64 -7.39 15.70
N GLU A 227 5.05 -6.78 16.74
CA GLU A 227 3.71 -7.16 17.23
C GLU A 227 2.57 -6.86 16.24
N ALA A 228 2.75 -5.87 15.35
CA ALA A 228 1.78 -5.55 14.31
C ALA A 228 2.48 -5.01 13.06
N PHE A 229 2.06 -5.44 11.87
CA PHE A 229 2.63 -5.01 10.59
C PHE A 229 1.77 -5.44 9.39
N PHE A 230 1.95 -4.77 8.25
CA PHE A 230 1.46 -5.25 6.96
C PHE A 230 2.44 -6.30 6.41
N ALA A 231 1.97 -7.52 6.19
CA ALA A 231 2.84 -8.67 5.94
C ALA A 231 2.94 -9.05 4.46
N ALA A 232 1.79 -9.11 3.78
CA ALA A 232 1.72 -9.65 2.43
C ALA A 232 0.79 -8.84 1.54
N ILE A 233 1.14 -8.72 0.26
CA ILE A 233 0.28 -8.16 -0.80
C ILE A 233 -0.15 -9.31 -1.71
N ARG A 234 -1.45 -9.38 -2.01
CA ARG A 234 -2.01 -10.33 -2.97
C ARG A 234 -2.38 -9.63 -4.26
N PHE A 235 -1.99 -10.23 -5.37
CA PHE A 235 -2.26 -9.73 -6.71
C PHE A 235 -3.36 -10.51 -7.43
N CYS A 236 -3.95 -9.86 -8.43
CA CYS A 236 -4.82 -10.48 -9.43
C CYS A 236 -4.02 -10.85 -10.68
N GLY A 237 -4.30 -12.03 -11.23
CA GLY A 237 -3.64 -12.53 -12.43
C GLY A 237 -2.19 -12.96 -12.15
N GLY A 238 -1.34 -12.79 -13.16
CA GLY A 238 0.06 -13.20 -13.11
C GLY A 238 0.30 -14.59 -13.71
N ASP A 239 1.24 -14.70 -14.64
CA ASP A 239 1.78 -15.99 -15.07
C ASP A 239 2.70 -16.53 -13.97
N ARG A 240 2.14 -17.39 -13.10
CA ARG A 240 2.88 -17.96 -11.97
C ARG A 240 4.16 -18.68 -12.39
N LYS A 241 4.19 -19.30 -13.57
CA LYS A 241 5.38 -20.00 -14.06
C LYS A 241 6.48 -18.98 -14.42
N ASP A 242 6.14 -17.95 -15.20
CA ASP A 242 7.08 -16.87 -15.55
C ASP A 242 7.59 -16.15 -14.30
N ILE A 243 6.69 -15.81 -13.36
CA ILE A 243 7.07 -15.16 -12.10
C ILE A 243 8.01 -16.04 -11.27
N ALA A 244 7.74 -17.35 -11.16
CA ALA A 244 8.61 -18.28 -10.45
C ALA A 244 9.98 -18.42 -11.13
N ASP A 245 10.03 -18.47 -12.47
CA ASP A 245 11.28 -18.54 -13.23
C ASP A 245 12.14 -17.27 -13.02
N ARG A 246 11.51 -16.08 -13.01
CA ARG A 246 12.16 -14.80 -12.66
C ARG A 246 12.64 -14.76 -11.22
N ALA A 247 11.80 -15.18 -10.27
CA ALA A 247 12.14 -15.22 -8.86
C ALA A 247 13.35 -16.13 -8.59
N ARG A 248 13.40 -17.32 -9.23
CA ARG A 248 14.58 -18.21 -9.16
C ARG A 248 15.84 -17.56 -9.73
N SER A 249 15.71 -16.84 -10.85
CA SER A 249 16.85 -16.13 -11.46
C SER A 249 17.38 -14.98 -10.59
N LEU A 250 16.51 -14.39 -9.77
CA LEU A 250 16.84 -13.35 -8.79
C LEU A 250 17.31 -13.93 -7.43
N GLY A 251 17.26 -15.25 -7.25
CA GLY A 251 17.60 -15.90 -5.97
C GLY A 251 16.60 -15.60 -4.85
N LEU A 252 15.34 -15.30 -5.19
CA LEU A 252 14.33 -14.98 -4.19
C LEU A 252 13.78 -16.24 -3.51
N PRO A 253 13.60 -16.23 -2.18
CA PRO A 253 12.89 -17.30 -1.49
C PRO A 253 11.45 -17.37 -1.97
N MET A 254 10.99 -18.57 -2.29
CA MET A 254 9.66 -18.78 -2.83
C MET A 254 9.06 -20.12 -2.41
N ARG A 255 7.73 -20.19 -2.50
CA ARG A 255 6.95 -21.39 -2.25
C ARG A 255 5.85 -21.49 -3.31
N GLU A 256 5.78 -22.65 -3.94
CA GLU A 256 4.76 -22.99 -4.94
C GLU A 256 3.81 -24.03 -4.33
N ASP A 257 2.53 -23.67 -4.21
CA ASP A 257 1.43 -24.59 -3.89
C ASP A 257 0.50 -24.69 -5.13
N ALA A 258 -0.36 -25.71 -5.21
CA ALA A 258 -1.19 -25.99 -6.40
C ALA A 258 -1.99 -24.79 -6.96
N GLY A 259 -2.41 -23.85 -6.10
CA GLY A 259 -3.17 -22.66 -6.49
C GLY A 259 -2.47 -21.32 -6.22
N ARG A 260 -1.21 -21.31 -5.75
CA ARG A 260 -0.59 -20.08 -5.26
C ARG A 260 0.92 -20.11 -5.40
N LEU A 261 1.50 -19.01 -5.88
CA LEU A 261 2.92 -18.72 -5.74
C LEU A 261 3.09 -17.67 -4.64
N THR A 262 3.98 -17.92 -3.68
CA THR A 262 4.38 -16.94 -2.67
C THR A 262 5.86 -16.65 -2.81
N LEU A 263 6.23 -15.37 -2.81
CA LEU A 263 7.61 -14.90 -2.81
C LEU A 263 7.89 -14.09 -1.55
N ALA A 264 9.12 -14.14 -1.05
CA ALA A 264 9.62 -13.14 -0.12
C ALA A 264 10.56 -12.16 -0.84
N LEU A 265 10.52 -10.90 -0.42
CA LEU A 265 11.50 -9.87 -0.75
C LEU A 265 12.29 -9.55 0.54
N PRO A 266 13.36 -10.29 0.87
CA PRO A 266 14.01 -10.19 2.18
C PRO A 266 14.52 -8.78 2.49
N ALA A 267 15.08 -8.08 1.50
CA ALA A 267 15.59 -6.72 1.65
C ALA A 267 14.51 -5.70 2.09
N PHE A 268 13.24 -5.99 1.81
CA PHE A 268 12.12 -5.12 2.12
C PHE A 268 11.15 -5.73 3.14
N GLN A 269 11.41 -6.94 3.64
CA GLN A 269 10.51 -7.66 4.56
C GLN A 269 9.07 -7.75 4.03
N VAL A 270 8.91 -8.01 2.73
CA VAL A 270 7.60 -8.10 2.06
C VAL A 270 7.35 -9.51 1.57
N LEU A 271 6.14 -10.02 1.79
CA LEU A 271 5.64 -11.21 1.12
C LEU A 271 4.71 -10.83 -0.03
N LEU A 272 4.84 -11.50 -1.18
CA LEU A 272 3.96 -11.34 -2.33
C LEU A 272 3.21 -12.65 -2.58
N GLU A 273 1.90 -12.59 -2.76
CA GLU A 273 1.04 -13.71 -3.12
C GLU A 273 0.46 -13.52 -4.53
N PHE A 274 0.63 -14.53 -5.37
CA PHE A 274 -0.02 -14.62 -6.68
C PHE A 274 -0.99 -15.80 -6.62
N ALA A 275 -2.28 -15.49 -6.53
CA ALA A 275 -3.37 -16.47 -6.45
C ALA A 275 -4.33 -16.22 -7.61
N GLY A 276 -4.50 -17.23 -8.45
CA GLY A 276 -5.15 -17.12 -9.77
C GLY A 276 -4.76 -18.31 -10.63
#